data_AF-A0A6V7I6W9-F1
#
_entry.id   AF-A0A6V7I6W9-F1
#
_cell.length_a   1.000
_cell.length_b   1.000
_cell.length_c   1.000
_cell.angle_alpha   90.00
_cell.angle_beta   90.00
_cell.angle_gamma   90.00
#
_symmetry.space_group_name_H-M   'P 1'
#
loop_
_entity.id
_entity.type
_entity.pdbx_description
1 polymer ?
#
loop_
_entity_poly.entity_id
_entity_poly.type
_entity_poly.pdbx_seq_one_letter_code
_entity_poly.pdbx_strand_id
1 'polypeptide(L)'
;PSEMNILKKEHFNRWYSLKMFYTSVTIIDIPVAVLCCAAFSVIIFPMSAQPMELARFSMFFTISLLVVFVAQSFGLMIGAVCSVV
;
A
#
# COMPACT_ATOMS: atom_id res chain seq x y z
N PRO A 1 -11.01 12.52 -7.95
CA PRO A 1 -12.08 12.90 -8.92
C PRO A 1 -11.57 13.60 -10.20
N SER A 2 -10.35 14.14 -10.23
CA SER A 2 -9.74 14.76 -11.43
C SER A 2 -9.37 13.75 -12.53
N GLU A 3 -8.74 12.63 -12.14
CA GLU A 3 -8.26 11.59 -13.07
C GLU A 3 -9.37 10.72 -13.68
N MET A 4 -10.53 10.63 -13.00
CA MET A 4 -11.63 9.73 -13.38
C MET A 4 -12.24 10.07 -14.75
N ASN A 5 -12.30 11.36 -15.08
CA ASN A 5 -12.91 11.82 -16.34
C ASN A 5 -11.98 11.58 -17.54
N ILE A 6 -10.66 11.62 -17.30
CA ILE A 6 -9.62 11.32 -18.30
C ILE A 6 -9.61 9.82 -18.58
N LEU A 7 -9.63 8.99 -17.54
CA LEU A 7 -9.66 7.52 -17.67
C LEU A 7 -10.89 7.01 -18.41
N LYS A 8 -12.07 7.59 -18.19
CA LYS A 8 -13.28 7.23 -18.97
C LYS A 8 -13.09 7.49 -20.46
N LYS A 9 -12.47 8.62 -20.83
CA LYS A 9 -12.16 8.96 -22.24
C LYS A 9 -11.13 8.00 -22.84
N GLU A 10 -10.03 7.72 -22.13
CA GLU A 10 -8.96 6.85 -22.62
C GLU A 10 -9.41 5.38 -22.73
N HIS A 11 -10.26 4.93 -21.81
CA HIS A 11 -10.82 3.58 -21.89
C HIS A 11 -11.80 3.43 -23.06
N PHE A 12 -12.68 4.42 -23.29
CA PHE A 12 -13.59 4.41 -24.45
C PHE A 12 -12.82 4.41 -25.78
N ASN A 13 -11.65 5.06 -25.83
CA ASN A 13 -10.76 5.07 -26.99
C ASN A 13 -9.81 3.86 -27.07
N ARG A 14 -9.94 2.88 -26.14
CA ARG A 14 -9.10 1.68 -26.03
C ARG A 14 -7.59 1.93 -25.94
N TRP A 15 -7.15 3.12 -25.54
CA TRP A 15 -5.72 3.43 -25.40
C TRP A 15 -5.10 2.79 -24.16
N TYR A 16 -5.89 2.62 -23.09
CA TYR A 16 -5.48 1.88 -21.89
C TYR A 16 -6.59 0.95 -21.38
N SER A 17 -6.18 -0.20 -20.84
CA SER A 17 -7.09 -1.10 -20.11
C SER A 17 -7.16 -0.67 -18.64
N LEU A 18 -8.35 -0.71 -18.04
CA LEU A 18 -8.52 -0.43 -16.60
C LEU A 18 -7.56 -1.25 -15.73
N LYS A 19 -7.26 -2.50 -16.14
CA LYS A 19 -6.36 -3.37 -15.39
C LYS A 19 -4.97 -2.77 -15.26
N MET A 20 -4.41 -2.21 -16.34
CA MET A 20 -3.09 -1.60 -16.33
C MET A 20 -3.04 -0.33 -15.48
N PHE A 21 -4.13 0.43 -15.42
CA PHE A 21 -4.22 1.60 -14.55
C PHE A 21 -4.16 1.21 -13.07
N TYR A 22 -5.02 0.27 -12.64
CA TYR A 22 -5.01 -0.19 -11.24
C TYR A 22 -3.70 -0.85 -10.85
N THR A 23 -3.08 -1.65 -11.73
CA THR A 23 -1.77 -2.25 -11.43
C THR A 23 -0.69 -1.18 -11.26
N SER A 24 -0.71 -0.12 -12.08
CA SER A 24 0.27 0.97 -11.98
C SER A 24 0.14 1.72 -10.65
N VAL A 25 -1.10 2.00 -10.22
CA VAL A 25 -1.37 2.62 -8.92
C VAL A 25 -0.85 1.74 -7.78
N THR A 26 -1.13 0.43 -7.81
CA THR A 26 -0.62 -0.48 -6.77
C THR A 26 0.91 -0.57 -6.74
N ILE A 27 1.58 -0.50 -7.89
CA ILE A 27 3.05 -0.55 -7.98
C ILE A 27 3.67 0.69 -7.33
N ILE A 28 3.04 1.85 -7.47
CA ILE A 28 3.51 3.10 -6.88
C ILE A 28 3.33 3.09 -5.35
N ASP A 29 2.27 2.46 -4.85
CA ASP A 29 1.98 2.43 -3.41
C ASP A 29 2.89 1.47 -2.63
N ILE A 30 3.34 0.36 -3.24
CA ILE A 30 4.21 -0.63 -2.58
C ILE A 30 5.50 0.00 -1.99
N PRO A 31 6.34 0.72 -2.74
CA PRO A 31 7.57 1.30 -2.18
C PRO A 31 7.29 2.33 -1.08
N VAL A 32 6.21 3.09 -1.20
CA VAL A 32 5.80 4.07 -0.18
C VAL A 32 5.41 3.37 1.11
N ALA A 33 4.60 2.30 1.03
CA ALA A 33 4.19 1.51 2.19
C ALA A 33 5.38 0.85 2.90
N VAL A 34 6.34 0.32 2.13
CA VAL A 34 7.56 -0.30 2.67
C VAL A 34 8.44 0.72 3.39
N LEU A 35 8.63 1.91 2.83
CA LEU A 35 9.43 2.98 3.44
C LEU A 35 8.80 3.48 4.75
N CYS A 36 7.49 3.73 4.76
CA CYS A 36 6.77 4.14 5.96
C CYS A 36 6.81 3.07 7.05
N CYS A 37 6.64 1.80 6.68
CA CYS A 37 6.75 0.67 7.60
C CYS A 37 8.16 0.55 8.18
N ALA A 38 9.20 0.73 7.36
CA ALA A 38 10.60 0.68 7.82
C ALA A 38 10.91 1.81 8.81
N ALA A 39 10.47 3.04 8.52
CA ALA A 39 10.63 4.17 9.43
C ALA A 39 9.93 3.91 10.78
N PHE A 40 8.72 3.36 10.75
CA PHE A 40 7.98 2.98 11.96
C PHE A 40 8.70 1.90 12.78
N SER A 41 9.18 0.83 12.14
CA SER A 41 9.88 -0.27 12.82
C SER A 41 11.21 0.17 13.44
N VAL A 42 11.94 1.08 12.79
CA VAL A 42 13.21 1.65 13.31
C VAL A 42 12.98 2.46 14.58
N ILE A 43 11.84 3.14 14.72
CA ILE A 43 11.51 3.94 15.91
C ILE A 43 11.06 3.05 17.07
N ILE A 44 10.18 2.08 16.81
CA ILE A 44 9.52 1.28 17.88
C ILE A 44 10.42 0.20 18.47
N PHE A 45 11.28 -0.39 17.65
CA PHE A 45 12.18 -1.46 18.08
C PHE A 45 13.10 -1.03 19.25
N PRO A 46 13.82 0.12 19.19
CA PRO A 46 14.60 0.62 20.32
C PRO A 46 13.72 1.07 21.50
N MET A 47 12.53 1.65 21.25
CA MET A 47 11.61 2.05 22.32
C MET A 47 11.12 0.86 23.15
N SER A 48 11.02 -0.32 22.54
CA SER A 48 10.57 -1.55 23.20
C SER A 48 11.70 -2.26 23.98
N ALA A 49 12.90 -1.67 24.01
CA ALA A 49 14.11 -2.23 24.66
C ALA A 49 14.44 -3.68 24.27
N GLN A 50 14.11 -4.07 23.03
CA GLN A 50 14.42 -5.41 22.51
C GLN A 50 15.91 -5.52 22.14
N PRO A 51 16.55 -6.69 22.37
CA PRO A 51 17.96 -6.90 22.03
C PRO A 51 18.18 -6.72 20.52
N MET A 52 19.23 -5.97 20.16
CA MET A 52 19.56 -5.60 18.78
C MET A 52 20.16 -6.76 17.98
N GLU A 53 19.35 -7.76 17.68
CA GLU A 53 19.68 -8.81 16.72
C GLU A 53 18.93 -8.59 15.40
N LEU A 54 19.67 -8.50 14.30
CA LEU A 54 19.13 -8.27 12.95
C LEU A 54 18.09 -9.32 12.54
N ALA A 55 18.26 -10.58 12.95
CA ALA A 55 17.31 -11.66 12.65
C ALA A 55 15.96 -11.45 13.35
N ARG A 56 15.94 -10.89 14.56
CA ARG A 56 14.71 -10.61 15.30
C ARG A 56 14.03 -9.35 14.78
N PHE A 57 14.83 -8.34 14.42
CA PHE A 57 14.34 -7.14 13.76
C PHE A 57 13.67 -7.46 12.42
N SER A 58 14.27 -8.33 11.58
CA SER A 58 13.71 -8.68 10.28
C SER A 58 12.39 -9.45 10.39
N MET A 59 12.24 -10.32 11.39
CA MET A 59 10.97 -11.01 11.69
C MET A 59 9.87 -10.01 12.08
N PHE A 60 10.17 -9.08 13.00
CA PHE A 60 9.23 -8.03 13.40
C PHE A 60 8.84 -7.14 12.22
N PHE A 61 9.82 -6.69 11.44
CA PHE A 61 9.62 -5.87 10.25
C PHE A 61 8.71 -6.58 9.22
N THR A 62 8.98 -7.86 8.93
CA THR A 62 8.19 -8.65 7.97
C THR A 62 6.73 -8.79 8.42
N ILE A 63 6.49 -9.07 9.71
CA ILE A 63 5.12 -9.15 10.25
C ILE A 63 4.43 -7.81 10.15
N SER A 64 5.09 -6.71 10.54
CA SER A 64 4.50 -5.38 10.47
C SER A 64 4.15 -4.97 9.03
N LEU A 65 4.98 -5.35 8.06
CA LEU A 65 4.79 -5.09 6.64
C LEU A 65 3.59 -5.88 6.08
N LEU A 66 3.43 -7.15 6.49
CA LEU A 66 2.25 -7.95 6.14
C LEU A 66 0.97 -7.33 6.71
N VAL A 67 0.98 -6.85 7.96
CA VAL A 67 -0.18 -6.18 8.57
C VAL A 67 -0.56 -4.92 7.81
N VAL A 68 0.41 -4.12 7.38
CA VAL A 68 0.17 -2.91 6.56
C VAL A 68 -0.49 -3.27 5.23
N PHE A 69 -0.02 -4.31 4.53
CA PHE A 69 -0.63 -4.74 3.26
C PHE A 69 -2.05 -5.29 3.43
N VAL A 70 -2.31 -6.02 4.51
CA VAL A 70 -3.67 -6.47 4.84
C VAL A 70 -4.57 -5.26 5.10
N ALA A 71 -4.13 -4.31 5.93
CA ALA A 71 -4.88 -3.09 6.23
C ALA A 71 -5.16 -2.25 4.97
N GLN A 72 -4.20 -2.11 4.07
CA GLN A 72 -4.36 -1.41 2.79
C GLN A 72 -5.42 -2.10 1.92
N SER A 73 -5.39 -3.43 1.85
CA SER A 73 -6.37 -4.22 1.08
C SER A 73 -7.80 -4.03 1.62
N PHE A 74 -7.96 -4.05 2.94
CA PHE A 74 -9.24 -3.76 3.59
C PHE A 74 -9.68 -2.32 3.34
N GLY A 75 -8.77 -1.34 3.38
CA GLY A 75 -9.06 0.06 3.07
C GLY A 75 -9.57 0.24 1.64
N LEU A 76 -8.96 -0.43 0.66
CA LEU A 76 -9.42 -0.42 -0.74
C LEU A 76 -10.78 -1.11 -0.90
N MET A 77 -11.00 -2.25 -0.24
CA MET A 77 -12.27 -2.96 -0.27
C MET A 77 -13.40 -2.11 0.29
N ILE A 78 -13.21 -1.52 1.48
CA ILE A 78 -14.20 -0.65 2.11
C ILE A 78 -14.41 0.61 1.27
N GLY A 79 -13.33 1.19 0.71
CA GLY A 79 -13.42 2.31 -0.20
C GLY A 79 -14.26 2.02 -1.45
N ALA A 80 -14.16 0.81 -2.01
CA ALA A 80 -14.96 0.37 -3.14
C ALA A 80 -16.43 0.08 -2.76
N VAL A 81 -16.69 -0.43 -1.56
CA VAL A 81 -18.05 -0.69 -1.08
C VAL A 81 -18.77 0.61 -0.71
N CYS A 82 -18.06 1.55 -0.08
CA CYS A 82 -18.60 2.83 0.35
C CYS A 82 -18.58 3.90 -0.75
N SER A 83 -17.99 3.64 -1.93
CA SER A 83 -18.11 4.52 -3.10
C SER A 83 -19.50 4.41 -3.75
N VAL A 84 -20.54 4.62 -2.95
CA VAL A 84 -21.93 4.81 -3.39
C VAL A 84 -22.11 6.31 -3.69
N VAL A 85 -21.50 6.73 -4.80
CA VAL A 85 -21.99 7.70 -5.80
C VAL A 85 -21.40 7.32 -7.15
#